data_AF-A0A498NZ02-F1
#
_entry.id   AF-A0A498NZ02-F1
#
_cell.length_a   1.000
_cell.length_b   1.000
_cell.length_c   1.000
_cell.angle_alpha   90.00
_cell.angle_beta   90.00
_cell.angle_gamma   90.00
#
_symmetry.space_group_name_H-M   'P 1'
#
loop_
_entity.id
_entity.type
_entity.pdbx_description
1 polymer ?
#
loop_
_entity_poly.entity_id
_entity_poly.type
_entity_poly.pdbx_seq_one_letter_code
_entity_poly.pdbx_strand_id
1 'polypeptide(L)'
;MRPQDPIPPLLAAKLCINQLHWLEDAVTLSAGVVALGEHAGESLPRAHLAIGLCRSLQASDATLKADRDEFNRRALQSLRKAHALDPEDPQITFYLSLQLALIRQVSEAMEPLQSALNVRGDDLHSLHLLTLLLSAQKHYQHALDTLKLAINQHPDNFNLLFTKVKLEEVLFGPAAALQTCAEMLQLWQSRYDFTRLSEEDDTSSIPPEPGPLSKKPSGLYLTLPDFQETETGSQSAPSLAVSRLEQAMSEVSAISSAHRHGPAYIWTTLERIWLQAGMA
;
A
#
# COMPACT_ATOMS: atom_id res chain seq x y z
N MET A 1 -7.80 -9.38 34.61
CA MET A 1 -6.62 -9.45 33.72
C MET A 1 -5.37 -9.49 34.58
N ARG A 2 -4.37 -10.32 34.25
CA ARG A 2 -3.08 -10.28 34.96
C ARG A 2 -2.33 -9.03 34.48
N PRO A 3 -1.93 -8.09 35.37
CA PRO A 3 -1.29 -6.84 34.96
C PRO A 3 0.09 -7.02 34.31
N GLN A 4 0.63 -8.24 34.28
CA GLN A 4 1.92 -8.59 33.70
C GLN A 4 1.81 -9.31 32.34
N ASP A 5 0.60 -9.55 31.82
CA ASP A 5 0.43 -10.24 30.53
C ASP A 5 0.72 -9.27 29.36
N PRO A 6 1.75 -9.54 28.53
CA PRO A 6 2.11 -8.66 27.43
C PRO A 6 1.16 -8.77 26.23
N ILE A 7 0.29 -9.79 26.16
CA ILE A 7 -0.53 -10.07 24.97
C ILE A 7 -1.66 -9.04 24.78
N PRO A 8 -2.53 -8.75 25.78
CA PRO A 8 -3.61 -7.78 25.61
C PRO A 8 -3.17 -6.38 25.11
N PRO A 9 -2.12 -5.74 25.67
CA PRO A 9 -1.68 -4.44 25.18
C PRO A 9 -1.11 -4.50 23.74
N LEU A 10 -0.46 -5.60 23.33
CA LEU A 10 -0.01 -5.76 21.95
C LEU A 10 -1.17 -5.94 20.96
N LEU A 11 -2.21 -6.66 21.34
CA LEU A 11 -3.43 -6.77 20.54
C LEU A 11 -4.12 -5.41 20.40
N ALA A 12 -4.22 -4.64 21.49
CA ALA A 12 -4.75 -3.29 21.45
C ALA A 12 -3.89 -2.36 20.58
N ALA A 13 -2.56 -2.42 20.68
CA ALA A 13 -1.65 -1.67 19.81
C ALA A 13 -1.85 -2.03 18.34
N LYS A 14 -2.02 -3.32 18.02
CA LYS A 14 -2.33 -3.79 16.66
C LYS A 14 -3.64 -3.22 16.13
N LEU A 15 -4.68 -3.10 16.94
CA LEU A 15 -5.95 -2.46 16.54
C LEU A 15 -5.77 -0.96 16.32
N CYS A 16 -5.04 -0.30 17.22
CA CYS A 16 -4.71 1.12 17.10
C CYS A 16 -3.97 1.43 15.81
N ILE A 17 -2.98 0.61 15.43
CA ILE A 17 -2.20 0.75 14.20
C ILE A 17 -3.07 0.51 12.95
N ASN A 18 -3.86 -0.58 12.94
CA ASN A 18 -4.50 -1.04 11.69
C ASN A 18 -5.88 -0.44 11.41
N GLN A 19 -6.60 0.01 12.45
CA GLN A 19 -8.02 0.37 12.32
C GLN A 19 -8.36 1.76 12.83
N LEU A 20 -7.69 2.22 13.89
CA LEU A 20 -8.08 3.44 14.60
C LEU A 20 -7.14 4.62 14.31
N HIS A 21 -5.94 4.34 13.83
CA HIS A 21 -4.87 5.32 13.64
C HIS A 21 -4.49 6.09 14.92
N TRP A 22 -4.68 5.46 16.09
CA TRP A 22 -4.32 6.02 17.40
C TRP A 22 -2.86 5.69 17.73
N LEU A 23 -1.93 6.37 17.05
CA LEU A 23 -0.52 5.99 17.03
C LEU A 23 0.18 6.21 18.38
N GLU A 24 -0.14 7.27 19.13
CA GLU A 24 0.46 7.50 20.46
C GLU A 24 -0.06 6.50 21.51
N ASP A 25 -1.32 6.08 21.43
CA ASP A 25 -1.86 5.03 22.31
C ASP A 25 -1.17 3.69 22.03
N ALA A 26 -1.00 3.34 20.76
CA ALA A 26 -0.27 2.14 20.35
C ALA A 26 1.18 2.13 20.87
N VAL A 27 1.86 3.28 20.80
CA VAL A 27 3.20 3.42 21.37
C VAL A 27 3.16 3.24 22.89
N THR A 28 2.22 3.87 23.59
CA THR A 28 2.13 3.80 25.05
C THR A 28 1.88 2.36 25.52
N LEU A 29 0.96 1.66 24.87
CA LEU A 29 0.66 0.24 25.13
C LEU A 29 1.90 -0.63 24.89
N SER A 30 2.59 -0.43 23.78
CA SER A 30 3.79 -1.22 23.43
C SER A 30 4.97 -0.89 24.34
N ALA A 31 5.13 0.38 24.76
CA ALA A 31 6.15 0.79 25.71
C ALA A 31 5.91 0.18 27.10
N GLY A 32 4.64 0.02 27.51
CA GLY A 32 4.28 -0.73 28.71
C GLY A 32 4.76 -2.18 28.67
N VAL A 33 4.70 -2.83 27.51
CA VAL A 33 5.23 -4.19 27.31
C VAL A 33 6.76 -4.21 27.37
N VAL A 34 7.43 -3.24 26.76
CA VAL A 34 8.89 -3.10 26.85
C VAL A 34 9.32 -2.92 28.33
N ALA A 35 8.55 -2.18 29.12
CA ALA A 35 8.84 -1.94 30.54
C ALA A 35 8.74 -3.21 31.42
N LEU A 36 8.10 -4.29 30.94
CA LEU A 36 8.08 -5.58 31.63
C LEU A 36 9.44 -6.31 31.59
N GLY A 37 10.34 -5.91 30.69
CA GLY A 37 11.67 -6.50 30.55
C GLY A 37 11.62 -8.00 30.24
N GLU A 38 12.33 -8.80 31.02
CA GLU A 38 12.37 -10.27 30.86
C GLU A 38 10.98 -10.93 30.95
N HIS A 39 10.04 -10.33 31.70
CA HIS A 39 8.68 -10.85 31.81
C HIS A 39 7.87 -10.76 30.51
N ALA A 40 8.30 -9.93 29.55
CA ALA A 40 7.68 -9.88 28.23
C ALA A 40 8.04 -11.11 27.37
N GLY A 41 9.16 -11.78 27.63
CA GLY A 41 9.63 -12.94 26.88
C GLY A 41 9.59 -12.72 25.36
N GLU A 42 8.96 -13.65 24.64
CA GLU A 42 8.78 -13.63 23.18
C GLU A 42 7.97 -12.44 22.65
N SER A 43 7.30 -11.69 23.53
CA SER A 43 6.53 -10.50 23.15
C SER A 43 7.40 -9.25 23.02
N LEU A 44 8.64 -9.26 23.53
CA LEU A 44 9.52 -8.11 23.51
C LEU A 44 9.93 -7.64 22.09
N PRO A 45 10.31 -8.52 21.15
CA PRO A 45 10.54 -8.12 19.75
C PRO A 45 9.27 -7.50 19.13
N ARG A 46 8.10 -8.03 19.46
CA ARG A 46 6.79 -7.60 18.91
C ARG A 46 6.40 -6.22 19.43
N ALA A 47 6.73 -5.91 20.68
CA ALA A 47 6.55 -4.58 21.25
C ALA A 47 7.46 -3.55 20.56
N HIS A 48 8.73 -3.88 20.35
CA HIS A 48 9.65 -3.01 19.61
C HIS A 48 9.23 -2.83 18.15
N LEU A 49 8.75 -3.89 17.51
CA LEU A 49 8.18 -3.84 16.17
C LEU A 49 6.99 -2.87 16.13
N ALA A 50 6.02 -3.01 17.03
CA ALA A 50 4.84 -2.15 17.09
C ALA A 50 5.22 -0.67 17.27
N ILE A 51 6.15 -0.36 18.18
CA ILE A 51 6.69 1.01 18.34
C ILE A 51 7.32 1.50 17.03
N GLY A 52 8.14 0.67 16.39
CA GLY A 52 8.78 0.98 15.12
C GLY A 52 7.78 1.35 14.03
N LEU A 53 6.72 0.55 13.87
CA LEU A 53 5.64 0.79 12.92
C LEU A 53 4.88 2.07 13.23
N CYS A 54 4.52 2.32 14.49
CA CYS A 54 3.84 3.56 14.88
C CYS A 54 4.69 4.79 14.56
N ARG A 55 5.98 4.78 14.91
CA ARG A 55 6.88 5.90 14.60
C ARG A 55 7.07 6.07 13.08
N SER A 56 7.09 4.97 12.31
CA SER A 56 7.12 5.04 10.84
C SER A 56 5.89 5.75 10.28
N LEU A 57 4.69 5.36 10.74
CA LEU A 57 3.43 5.99 10.35
C LEU A 57 3.37 7.48 10.73
N GLN A 58 3.84 7.82 11.93
CA GLN A 58 3.93 9.22 12.35
C GLN A 58 4.90 10.03 11.49
N ALA A 59 5.97 9.43 10.98
CA ALA A 59 6.86 10.10 10.04
C ALA A 59 6.14 10.41 8.72
N SER A 60 5.26 9.52 8.25
CA SER A 60 4.41 9.73 7.07
C SER A 60 3.38 10.84 7.30
N ASP A 61 2.79 10.92 8.50
CA ASP A 61 1.79 11.94 8.83
C ASP A 61 2.41 13.32 9.16
N ALA A 62 3.71 13.36 9.48
CA ALA A 62 4.39 14.58 9.89
C ALA A 62 4.48 15.61 8.74
N THR A 63 4.00 16.81 9.01
CA THR A 63 4.07 17.96 8.10
C THR A 63 5.45 18.62 8.11
N LEU A 64 6.07 18.73 9.30
CA LEU A 64 7.39 19.31 9.48
C LEU A 64 8.49 18.30 9.20
N LYS A 65 9.52 18.73 8.46
CA LYS A 65 10.69 17.90 8.18
C LYS A 65 11.40 17.44 9.46
N ALA A 66 11.55 18.32 10.44
CA ALA A 66 12.23 17.99 11.70
C ALA A 66 11.52 16.84 12.44
N ASP A 67 10.18 16.89 12.52
CA ASP A 67 9.39 15.83 13.14
C ASP A 67 9.47 14.53 12.34
N ARG A 68 9.39 14.61 11.01
CA ARG A 68 9.56 13.45 10.12
C ARG A 68 10.91 12.77 10.33
N ASP A 69 11.99 13.54 10.39
CA ASP A 69 13.34 13.04 10.60
C ASP A 69 13.49 12.40 12.00
N GLU A 70 12.87 13.01 13.03
CA GLU A 70 12.79 12.46 14.39
C GLU A 70 12.06 11.12 14.43
N PHE A 71 10.86 11.08 13.88
CA PHE A 71 10.04 9.87 13.85
C PHE A 71 10.71 8.75 13.06
N ASN A 72 11.29 9.05 11.90
CA ASN A 72 12.05 8.07 11.11
C ASN A 72 13.24 7.48 11.88
N ARG A 73 13.98 8.33 12.62
CA ARG A 73 15.10 7.86 13.43
C ARG A 73 14.64 6.94 14.56
N ARG A 74 13.55 7.30 15.24
CA ARG A 74 12.96 6.48 16.33
C ARG A 74 12.36 5.18 15.81
N ALA A 75 11.76 5.20 14.62
CA ALA A 75 11.25 4.02 13.92
C ALA A 75 12.39 3.03 13.64
N LEU A 76 13.46 3.50 12.99
CA LEU A 76 14.62 2.68 12.67
C LEU A 76 15.30 2.12 13.92
N GLN A 77 15.46 2.93 14.97
CA GLN A 77 16.04 2.47 16.24
C GLN A 77 15.21 1.33 16.86
N SER A 78 13.88 1.44 16.82
CA SER A 78 12.99 0.43 17.40
C SER A 78 12.98 -0.85 16.56
N LEU A 79 12.97 -0.73 15.22
CA LEU A 79 13.04 -1.88 14.32
C LEU A 79 14.38 -2.62 14.40
N ARG A 80 15.50 -1.91 14.54
CA ARG A 80 16.81 -2.52 14.79
C ARG A 80 16.84 -3.29 16.11
N LYS A 81 16.19 -2.77 17.16
CA LYS A 81 16.05 -3.50 18.43
C LYS A 81 15.18 -4.75 18.27
N ALA A 82 14.05 -4.65 17.57
CA ALA A 82 13.19 -5.80 17.28
C ALA A 82 13.98 -6.90 16.55
N HIS A 83 14.72 -6.54 15.51
CA HIS A 83 15.52 -7.47 14.71
C HIS A 83 16.68 -8.08 15.53
N ALA A 84 17.34 -7.30 16.39
CA ALA A 84 18.39 -7.83 17.26
C ALA A 84 17.87 -8.85 18.28
N LEU A 85 16.59 -8.75 18.69
CA LEU A 85 15.96 -9.69 19.61
C LEU A 85 15.43 -10.94 18.91
N ASP A 86 15.03 -10.84 17.64
CA ASP A 86 14.52 -11.95 16.85
C ASP A 86 14.89 -11.78 15.35
N PRO A 87 16.13 -12.14 14.96
CA PRO A 87 16.63 -11.93 13.60
C PRO A 87 16.00 -12.87 12.57
N GLU A 88 15.45 -14.00 13.01
CA GLU A 88 14.85 -15.02 12.15
C GLU A 88 13.38 -14.73 11.80
N ASP A 89 12.76 -13.72 12.42
CA ASP A 89 11.39 -13.32 12.08
C ASP A 89 11.36 -12.52 10.77
N PRO A 90 10.85 -13.10 9.66
CA PRO A 90 10.83 -12.44 8.37
C PRO A 90 9.95 -11.18 8.38
N GLN A 91 8.95 -11.07 9.26
CA GLN A 91 8.11 -9.88 9.35
C GLN A 91 8.90 -8.70 9.93
N ILE A 92 9.68 -8.93 10.99
CA ILE A 92 10.54 -7.89 11.57
C ILE A 92 11.60 -7.45 10.56
N THR A 93 12.25 -8.42 9.92
CA THR A 93 13.31 -8.16 8.94
C THR A 93 12.77 -7.42 7.72
N PHE A 94 11.57 -7.77 7.24
CA PHE A 94 10.87 -7.02 6.20
C PHE A 94 10.62 -5.56 6.60
N TYR A 95 10.07 -5.30 7.80
CA TYR A 95 9.78 -3.92 8.23
C TYR A 95 11.04 -3.10 8.48
N LEU A 96 12.14 -3.72 8.90
CA LEU A 96 13.44 -3.07 8.95
C LEU A 96 13.90 -2.63 7.56
N SER A 97 13.83 -3.52 6.56
CA SER A 97 14.13 -3.17 5.16
C SER A 97 13.24 -2.05 4.66
N LEU A 98 11.93 -2.13 4.90
CA LEU A 98 10.97 -1.12 4.46
C LEU A 98 11.28 0.24 5.07
N GLN A 99 11.61 0.30 6.36
CA GLN A 99 12.00 1.57 6.99
C GLN A 99 13.27 2.15 6.36
N LEU A 100 14.29 1.32 6.09
CA LEU A 100 15.51 1.73 5.38
C LEU A 100 15.18 2.29 3.98
N ALA A 101 14.28 1.64 3.26
CA ALA A 101 13.80 2.09 1.95
C ALA A 101 13.08 3.45 2.03
N LEU A 102 12.22 3.65 3.03
CA LEU A 102 11.48 4.90 3.26
C LEU A 102 12.43 6.09 3.54
N ILE A 103 13.50 5.86 4.30
CA ILE A 103 14.55 6.88 4.56
C ILE A 103 15.62 6.96 3.46
N ARG A 104 15.35 6.37 2.29
CA ARG A 104 16.20 6.37 1.09
C ARG A 104 17.57 5.71 1.27
N GLN A 105 17.73 4.84 2.25
CA GLN A 105 18.89 3.96 2.40
C GLN A 105 18.71 2.70 1.53
N VAL A 106 18.59 2.91 0.22
CA VAL A 106 18.23 1.87 -0.77
C VAL A 106 19.20 0.68 -0.75
N SER A 107 20.51 0.95 -0.63
CA SER A 107 21.52 -0.12 -0.58
C SER A 107 21.45 -0.94 0.72
N GLU A 108 21.25 -0.28 1.86
CA GLU A 108 21.15 -0.97 3.16
C GLU A 108 19.85 -1.78 3.26
N ALA A 109 18.77 -1.36 2.60
CA ALA A 109 17.50 -2.07 2.59
C ALA A 109 17.55 -3.45 1.90
N MET A 110 18.52 -3.67 1.00
CA MET A 110 18.60 -4.89 0.19
C MET A 110 18.91 -6.14 1.02
N GLU A 111 19.83 -6.05 1.99
CA GLU A 111 20.30 -7.21 2.74
C GLU A 111 19.19 -7.78 3.66
N PRO A 112 18.49 -6.98 4.49
CA PRO A 112 17.40 -7.52 5.29
C PRO A 112 16.25 -8.03 4.42
N LEU A 113 15.98 -7.40 3.26
CA LEU A 113 14.95 -7.87 2.36
C LEU A 113 15.25 -9.24 1.77
N GLN A 114 16.50 -9.45 1.33
CA GLN A 114 16.95 -10.75 0.82
C GLN A 114 16.86 -11.81 1.91
N SER A 115 17.23 -11.48 3.15
CA SER A 115 17.05 -12.38 4.30
C SER A 115 15.57 -12.75 4.51
N ALA A 116 14.65 -11.78 4.49
CA ALA A 116 13.21 -12.05 4.60
C ALA A 116 12.69 -12.94 3.46
N LEU A 117 13.13 -12.71 2.21
CA LEU A 117 12.76 -13.51 1.04
C LEU A 117 13.38 -14.92 1.06
N ASN A 118 14.54 -15.12 1.68
CA ASN A 118 15.13 -16.45 1.85
C ASN A 118 14.26 -17.33 2.76
N VAL A 119 13.57 -16.73 3.73
CA VAL A 119 12.60 -17.43 4.59
C VAL A 119 11.24 -17.57 3.91
N ARG A 120 10.77 -16.52 3.23
CA ARG A 120 9.47 -16.47 2.53
C ARG A 120 9.63 -15.93 1.11
N GLY A 121 9.99 -16.81 0.18
CA GLY A 121 10.31 -16.43 -1.20
C GLY A 121 9.12 -15.93 -2.04
N ASP A 122 7.90 -16.17 -1.57
CA ASP A 122 6.64 -15.79 -2.22
C ASP A 122 5.86 -14.71 -1.45
N ASP A 123 6.48 -14.05 -0.46
CA ASP A 123 5.80 -12.96 0.25
C ASP A 123 5.57 -11.75 -0.69
N LEU A 124 4.29 -11.45 -0.95
CA LEU A 124 3.84 -10.38 -1.85
C LEU A 124 4.52 -9.05 -1.54
N HIS A 125 4.53 -8.64 -0.27
CA HIS A 125 5.05 -7.33 0.13
C HIS A 125 6.56 -7.26 -0.05
N SER A 126 7.27 -8.34 0.26
CA SER A 126 8.71 -8.44 0.08
C SER A 126 9.12 -8.42 -1.40
N LEU A 127 8.40 -9.14 -2.26
CA LEU A 127 8.62 -9.10 -3.72
C LEU A 127 8.31 -7.72 -4.31
N HIS A 128 7.25 -7.07 -3.84
CA HIS A 128 6.92 -5.71 -4.26
C HIS A 128 7.98 -4.71 -3.80
N LEU A 129 8.46 -4.80 -2.56
CA LEU A 129 9.55 -3.94 -2.07
C LEU A 129 10.84 -4.18 -2.86
N LEU A 130 11.17 -5.43 -3.20
CA LEU A 130 12.35 -5.75 -4.01
C LEU A 130 12.25 -5.11 -5.39
N THR A 131 11.07 -5.18 -6.01
CA THR A 131 10.77 -4.50 -7.27
C THR A 131 11.05 -2.99 -7.17
N LEU A 132 10.58 -2.34 -6.10
CA LEU A 132 10.77 -0.91 -5.88
C LEU A 132 12.24 -0.54 -5.60
N LEU A 133 12.98 -1.37 -4.87
CA LEU A 133 14.41 -1.13 -4.63
C LEU A 133 15.24 -1.32 -5.90
N LEU A 134 14.95 -2.35 -6.70
CA LEU A 134 15.59 -2.58 -7.99
C LEU A 134 15.30 -1.43 -8.96
N SER A 135 14.07 -0.92 -9.00
CA SER A 135 13.71 0.23 -9.83
C SER A 135 14.40 1.52 -9.37
N ALA A 136 14.52 1.75 -8.06
CA ALA A 136 15.28 2.87 -7.50
C ALA A 136 16.78 2.81 -7.87
N GLN A 137 17.32 1.60 -8.04
CA GLN A 137 18.69 1.36 -8.53
C GLN A 137 18.80 1.34 -10.07
N LYS A 138 17.70 1.63 -10.80
CA LYS A 138 17.61 1.60 -12.27
C LYS A 138 17.80 0.21 -12.89
N HIS A 139 17.68 -0.85 -12.11
CA HIS A 139 17.65 -2.22 -12.59
C HIS A 139 16.24 -2.59 -13.10
N TYR A 140 15.71 -1.81 -14.05
CA TYR A 140 14.30 -1.87 -14.46
C TYR A 140 13.87 -3.23 -14.98
N GLN A 141 14.72 -3.91 -15.76
CA GLN A 141 14.40 -5.24 -16.29
C GLN A 141 14.26 -6.27 -15.15
N HIS A 142 15.22 -6.32 -14.22
CA HIS A 142 15.14 -7.19 -13.04
C HIS A 142 13.95 -6.84 -12.14
N ALA A 143 13.62 -5.55 -12.00
CA ALA A 143 12.43 -5.11 -11.26
C ALA A 143 11.16 -5.67 -11.91
N LEU A 144 11.03 -5.55 -13.24
CA LEU A 144 9.87 -6.06 -13.97
C LEU A 144 9.76 -7.59 -13.88
N ASP A 145 10.87 -8.32 -13.97
CA ASP A 145 10.86 -9.77 -13.85
C ASP A 145 10.51 -10.23 -12.42
N THR A 146 10.98 -9.52 -11.40
CA THR A 146 10.55 -9.72 -10.01
C THR A 146 9.05 -9.44 -9.85
N LEU A 147 8.57 -8.35 -10.43
CA LEU A 147 7.16 -7.97 -10.35
C LEU A 147 6.23 -8.99 -11.01
N LYS A 148 6.64 -9.58 -12.14
CA LYS A 148 5.89 -10.67 -12.79
C LYS A 148 5.69 -11.87 -11.87
N LEU A 149 6.67 -12.20 -11.02
CA LEU A 149 6.50 -13.28 -10.02
C LEU A 149 5.35 -12.97 -9.07
N ALA A 150 5.29 -11.73 -8.55
CA ALA A 150 4.22 -11.30 -7.66
C ALA A 150 2.85 -11.22 -8.37
N ILE A 151 2.81 -10.71 -9.62
CA ILE A 151 1.57 -10.61 -10.42
C ILE A 151 1.03 -12.00 -10.78
N ASN A 152 1.88 -12.98 -11.06
CA ASN A 152 1.43 -14.34 -11.36
C ASN A 152 0.66 -14.97 -10.20
N GLN A 153 1.01 -14.62 -8.96
CA GLN A 153 0.31 -15.09 -7.76
C GLN A 153 -0.89 -14.22 -7.40
N HIS A 154 -0.83 -12.92 -7.73
CA HIS A 154 -1.83 -11.92 -7.37
C HIS A 154 -2.21 -11.04 -8.58
N PRO A 155 -2.84 -11.62 -9.61
CA PRO A 155 -3.09 -10.94 -10.89
C PRO A 155 -4.08 -9.78 -10.77
N ASP A 156 -4.88 -9.78 -9.70
CA ASP A 156 -5.92 -8.79 -9.41
C ASP A 156 -5.44 -7.67 -8.45
N ASN A 157 -4.16 -7.65 -8.08
CA ASN A 157 -3.61 -6.65 -7.16
C ASN A 157 -3.25 -5.36 -7.90
N PHE A 158 -4.12 -4.35 -7.79
CA PHE A 158 -3.91 -3.04 -8.41
C PHE A 158 -2.60 -2.35 -8.02
N ASN A 159 -2.05 -2.54 -6.82
CA ASN A 159 -0.78 -1.93 -6.44
C ASN A 159 0.40 -2.49 -7.25
N LEU A 160 0.38 -3.79 -7.55
CA LEU A 160 1.37 -4.42 -8.43
C LEU A 160 1.19 -3.91 -9.87
N LEU A 161 -0.05 -3.81 -10.35
CA LEU A 161 -0.35 -3.31 -11.70
C LEU A 161 0.05 -1.84 -11.88
N PHE A 162 -0.18 -0.97 -10.88
CA PHE A 162 0.32 0.40 -10.91
C PHE A 162 1.85 0.47 -11.01
N THR A 163 2.54 -0.45 -10.33
CA THR A 163 4.00 -0.55 -10.42
C THR A 163 4.44 -1.06 -11.79
N LYS A 164 3.67 -1.99 -12.38
CA LYS A 164 3.89 -2.51 -13.75
C LYS A 164 3.78 -1.37 -14.77
N VAL A 165 2.72 -0.56 -14.71
CA VAL A 165 2.53 0.62 -15.57
C VAL A 165 3.79 1.51 -15.54
N LYS A 166 4.28 1.84 -14.34
CA LYS A 166 5.47 2.70 -14.20
C LYS A 166 6.76 2.07 -14.72
N LEU A 167 6.93 0.76 -14.59
CA LEU A 167 8.09 0.07 -15.14
C LEU A 167 8.01 -0.06 -16.66
N GLU A 168 6.84 -0.35 -17.21
CA GLU A 168 6.62 -0.48 -18.65
C GLU A 168 6.75 0.86 -19.37
N GLU A 169 6.29 1.95 -18.75
CA GLU A 169 6.49 3.32 -19.25
C GLU A 169 7.98 3.61 -19.47
N VAL A 170 8.83 3.24 -18.50
CA VAL A 170 10.28 3.45 -18.57
C VAL A 170 10.97 2.50 -19.56
N LEU A 171 10.53 1.23 -19.64
CA LEU A 171 11.20 0.20 -20.45
C LEU A 171 10.74 0.15 -21.91
N PHE A 172 9.44 0.34 -22.16
CA PHE A 172 8.79 0.08 -23.44
C PHE A 172 8.03 1.30 -23.97
N GLY A 173 7.92 2.36 -23.18
CA GLY A 173 7.22 3.58 -23.54
C GLY A 173 5.73 3.57 -23.21
N PRO A 174 5.03 4.68 -23.51
CA PRO A 174 3.70 4.94 -23.01
C PRO A 174 2.63 4.00 -23.56
N ALA A 175 2.81 3.48 -24.79
CA ALA A 175 1.85 2.54 -25.38
C ALA A 175 1.69 1.26 -24.56
N ALA A 176 2.78 0.71 -24.02
CA ALA A 176 2.74 -0.47 -23.15
C ALA A 176 2.08 -0.17 -21.81
N ALA A 177 2.41 0.98 -21.21
CA ALA A 177 1.82 1.46 -19.96
C ALA A 177 0.29 1.64 -20.10
N LEU A 178 -0.17 2.27 -21.20
CA LEU A 178 -1.59 2.46 -21.49
C LEU A 178 -2.32 1.14 -21.73
N GLN A 179 -1.67 0.15 -22.34
CA GLN A 179 -2.24 -1.19 -22.48
C GLN A 179 -2.52 -1.82 -21.11
N THR A 180 -1.56 -1.73 -20.17
CA THR A 180 -1.78 -2.20 -18.79
C THR A 180 -2.86 -1.38 -18.07
N CYS A 181 -2.95 -0.06 -18.28
CA CYS A 181 -4.05 0.75 -17.76
C CYS A 181 -5.42 0.27 -18.28
N ALA A 182 -5.52 -0.09 -19.57
CA ALA A 182 -6.74 -0.64 -20.14
C ALA A 182 -7.12 -1.99 -19.51
N GLU A 183 -6.13 -2.88 -19.30
CA GLU A 183 -6.33 -4.15 -18.57
C GLU A 183 -6.81 -3.90 -17.14
N MET A 184 -6.27 -2.89 -16.45
CA MET A 184 -6.70 -2.51 -15.11
C MET A 184 -8.14 -1.98 -15.09
N LEU A 185 -8.56 -1.20 -16.09
CA LEU A 185 -9.94 -0.73 -16.21
C LEU A 185 -10.91 -1.90 -16.42
N GLN A 186 -10.56 -2.86 -17.28
CA GLN A 186 -11.35 -4.07 -17.49
C GLN A 186 -11.45 -4.91 -16.22
N LEU A 187 -10.34 -5.08 -15.49
CA LEU A 187 -10.32 -5.75 -14.20
C LEU A 187 -11.24 -5.04 -13.19
N TRP A 188 -11.15 -3.72 -13.09
CA TRP A 188 -11.99 -2.92 -12.20
C TRP A 188 -13.47 -3.07 -12.54
N GLN A 189 -13.84 -2.95 -13.82
CA GLN A 189 -15.22 -3.13 -14.31
C GLN A 189 -15.73 -4.53 -13.95
N SER A 190 -14.97 -5.58 -14.27
CA SER A 190 -15.38 -6.96 -13.98
C SER A 190 -15.59 -7.23 -12.48
N ARG A 191 -14.86 -6.53 -11.61
CA ARG A 191 -14.89 -6.73 -10.16
C ARG A 191 -15.98 -5.94 -9.46
N TYR A 192 -16.36 -4.80 -10.03
CA TYR A 192 -17.25 -3.83 -9.39
C TYR A 192 -18.44 -3.44 -10.29
N ASP A 193 -18.76 -4.23 -11.32
CA ASP A 193 -19.94 -4.02 -12.15
C ASP A 193 -21.22 -4.16 -11.30
N PHE A 194 -21.68 -3.02 -10.77
CA PHE A 194 -22.92 -2.90 -10.00
C PHE A 194 -24.18 -3.03 -10.87
N THR A 195 -24.03 -2.98 -12.19
CA THR A 195 -25.11 -2.99 -13.19
C THR A 195 -25.72 -4.37 -13.41
N ARG A 196 -24.99 -5.48 -13.20
CA ARG A 196 -25.53 -6.84 -13.43
C ARG A 196 -26.42 -7.38 -12.31
N LEU A 197 -26.48 -6.76 -11.13
CA LEU A 197 -27.32 -7.23 -10.02
C LEU A 197 -28.71 -6.59 -10.00
N SER A 198 -28.99 -5.64 -10.89
CA SER A 198 -30.26 -4.89 -10.90
C SER A 198 -31.29 -5.40 -11.90
N GLU A 199 -30.91 -6.20 -12.91
CA GLU A 199 -31.81 -6.58 -14.01
C GLU A 199 -32.27 -8.05 -13.98
N GLU A 200 -31.77 -8.87 -13.05
CA GLU A 200 -32.16 -10.27 -12.90
C GLU A 200 -32.41 -10.61 -11.43
N ASP A 201 -33.50 -10.11 -10.83
CA ASP A 201 -34.24 -10.85 -9.78
C ASP A 201 -35.53 -10.12 -9.40
N ASP A 202 -36.52 -10.26 -10.26
CA ASP A 202 -37.92 -10.01 -9.92
C ASP A 202 -38.58 -11.35 -9.52
N THR A 203 -37.94 -12.13 -8.64
CA THR A 203 -38.59 -13.22 -7.89
C THR A 203 -37.85 -13.55 -6.59
N SER A 204 -38.55 -13.39 -5.47
CA SER A 204 -38.23 -13.80 -4.10
C SER A 204 -37.07 -14.81 -3.88
N SER A 205 -36.10 -14.46 -3.03
CA SER A 205 -35.92 -15.02 -1.67
C SER A 205 -34.52 -14.74 -1.11
N ILE A 206 -34.47 -14.05 0.04
CA ILE A 206 -33.38 -14.02 1.05
C ILE A 206 -32.02 -13.45 0.56
N PRO A 207 -31.50 -12.36 1.15
CA PRO A 207 -30.15 -11.89 0.84
C PRO A 207 -29.12 -12.97 1.22
N PRO A 208 -28.14 -13.28 0.36
CA PRO A 208 -27.03 -14.14 0.78
C PRO A 208 -26.23 -13.38 1.84
N GLU A 209 -26.00 -14.01 2.99
CA GLU A 209 -25.09 -13.47 4.00
C GLU A 209 -23.71 -13.20 3.37
N PRO A 210 -23.06 -12.08 3.71
CA PRO A 210 -21.69 -11.85 3.30
C PRO A 210 -20.79 -12.86 4.01
N GLY A 211 -20.37 -13.90 3.28
CA GLY A 211 -19.29 -14.80 3.69
C GLY A 211 -18.04 -14.00 4.05
N PRO A 212 -17.18 -14.51 4.95
CA PRO A 212 -16.16 -13.72 5.62
C PRO A 212 -15.12 -13.21 4.61
N LEU A 213 -15.17 -11.91 4.32
CA LEU A 213 -14.10 -11.15 3.68
C LEU A 213 -12.87 -11.11 4.61
N SER A 214 -12.19 -12.24 4.73
CA SER A 214 -10.89 -12.35 5.38
C SER A 214 -9.81 -11.99 4.37
N LYS A 215 -9.45 -10.70 4.36
CA LYS A 215 -8.08 -10.18 4.42
C LYS A 215 -8.13 -8.69 4.05
N LYS A 216 -8.34 -7.87 5.09
CA LYS A 216 -8.04 -6.43 5.08
C LYS A 216 -6.59 -6.23 4.62
N PRO A 217 -6.27 -5.21 3.81
CA PRO A 217 -4.88 -4.86 3.58
C PRO A 217 -4.32 -4.31 4.90
N SER A 218 -3.59 -5.15 5.61
CA SER A 218 -2.70 -4.73 6.69
C SER A 218 -1.34 -4.49 6.06
N GLY A 219 -0.85 -3.26 6.06
CA GLY A 219 0.52 -2.94 5.65
C GLY A 219 0.63 -1.68 4.80
N LEU A 220 1.17 -0.62 5.42
CA LEU A 220 1.84 0.55 4.85
C LEU A 220 1.47 0.89 3.40
N TYR A 221 0.50 1.80 3.28
CA TYR A 221 0.17 2.49 2.04
C TYR A 221 1.36 3.37 1.62
N LEU A 222 2.07 2.98 0.56
CA LEU A 222 3.06 3.83 -0.11
C LEU A 222 2.32 4.85 -0.97
N THR A 223 1.82 5.93 -0.35
CA THR A 223 1.40 7.13 -1.08
C THR A 223 2.62 7.93 -1.50
N LEU A 224 2.77 8.12 -2.81
CA LEU A 224 3.61 9.19 -3.36
C LEU A 224 2.85 10.52 -3.22
N PRO A 225 3.51 11.65 -2.92
CA PRO A 225 2.85 12.94 -2.81
C PRO A 225 2.40 13.45 -4.19
N ASP A 226 1.14 13.87 -4.27
CA ASP A 226 0.59 14.63 -5.39
C ASP A 226 1.24 16.03 -5.46
N PHE A 227 1.62 16.45 -6.68
CA PHE A 227 2.03 17.82 -6.96
C PHE A 227 0.82 18.62 -7.42
N GLN A 228 0.59 19.76 -6.77
CA GLN A 228 -0.41 20.75 -7.18
C GLN A 228 0.03 21.47 -8.46
N GLU A 229 -0.86 21.50 -9.45
CA GLU A 229 -0.74 22.29 -10.67
C GLU A 229 -0.92 23.78 -10.40
N THR A 230 -0.06 24.61 -11.00
CA THR A 230 -0.35 26.04 -11.23
C THR A 230 -0.67 26.21 -12.71
N GLU A 231 -1.93 26.49 -13.02
CA GLU A 231 -2.39 26.82 -14.36
C GLU A 231 -1.80 28.15 -14.84
N THR A 232 -1.32 28.18 -16.08
CA THR A 232 -1.28 29.41 -16.89
C THR A 232 -1.76 29.07 -18.29
N GLY A 233 -2.91 29.63 -18.64
CA GLY A 233 -3.70 29.26 -19.80
C GLY A 233 -3.14 29.68 -21.16
N SER A 234 -3.72 29.09 -22.19
CA SER A 234 -3.82 29.69 -23.51
C SER A 234 -5.09 29.19 -24.21
N GLN A 235 -5.86 30.15 -24.73
CA GLN A 235 -7.08 29.90 -25.47
C GLN A 235 -6.72 29.37 -26.87
N SER A 236 -7.24 28.21 -27.24
CA SER A 236 -7.29 27.78 -28.65
C SER A 236 -8.59 27.01 -28.92
N ALA A 237 -9.11 27.16 -30.13
CA ALA A 237 -10.43 26.66 -30.57
C ALA A 237 -10.57 25.13 -30.43
N PRO A 238 -11.78 24.61 -30.16
CA PRO A 238 -11.98 23.20 -29.85
C PRO A 238 -11.75 22.32 -31.09
N SER A 239 -10.79 21.41 -31.00
CA SER A 239 -10.53 20.36 -32.00
C SER A 239 -11.56 19.21 -31.86
N LEU A 240 -11.84 18.49 -32.94
CA LEU A 240 -12.72 17.30 -32.95
C LEU A 240 -12.29 16.24 -31.91
N ALA A 241 -11.01 16.17 -31.59
CA ALA A 241 -10.47 15.32 -30.53
C ALA A 241 -10.90 15.78 -29.12
N VAL A 242 -10.98 17.10 -28.90
CA VAL A 242 -11.47 17.72 -27.64
C VAL A 242 -12.97 17.46 -27.49
N SER A 243 -13.74 17.55 -28.58
CA SER A 243 -15.18 17.24 -28.54
C SER A 243 -15.46 15.77 -28.22
N ARG A 244 -14.64 14.83 -28.73
CA ARG A 244 -14.74 13.41 -28.37
C ARG A 244 -14.30 13.11 -26.94
N LEU A 245 -13.29 13.82 -26.45
CA LEU A 245 -12.86 13.76 -25.06
C LEU A 245 -13.95 14.29 -24.13
N GLU A 246 -14.54 15.46 -24.42
CA GLU A 246 -15.64 16.04 -23.65
C GLU A 246 -16.86 15.12 -23.64
N GLN A 247 -17.17 14.48 -24.77
CA GLN A 247 -18.27 13.54 -24.85
C GLN A 247 -18.01 12.28 -24.01
N ALA A 248 -16.81 11.70 -24.09
CA ALA A 248 -16.41 10.57 -23.25
C ALA A 248 -16.39 10.94 -21.75
N MET A 249 -15.92 12.14 -21.39
CA MET A 249 -15.92 12.65 -20.02
C MET A 249 -17.33 12.95 -19.49
N SER A 250 -18.25 13.39 -20.36
CA SER A 250 -19.65 13.64 -20.04
C SER A 250 -20.41 12.33 -19.79
N GLU A 251 -20.17 11.31 -20.62
CA GLU A 251 -20.72 9.96 -20.42
C GLU A 251 -20.19 9.34 -19.11
N VAL A 252 -18.90 9.49 -18.82
CA VAL A 252 -18.30 9.05 -17.55
C VAL A 252 -18.84 9.85 -16.34
N SER A 253 -19.09 11.14 -16.48
CA SER A 253 -19.66 11.98 -15.41
C SER A 253 -21.13 11.66 -15.11
N ALA A 254 -21.91 11.37 -16.15
CA ALA A 254 -23.30 10.94 -16.00
C ALA A 254 -23.39 9.61 -15.22
N ILE A 255 -22.48 8.68 -15.49
CA ILE A 255 -22.37 7.40 -14.76
C ILE A 255 -21.87 7.60 -13.31
N SER A 256 -20.90 8.52 -13.11
CA SER A 256 -20.26 8.83 -11.82
C SER A 256 -21.20 9.46 -10.79
N SER A 257 -22.16 10.28 -11.23
CA SER A 257 -23.07 10.99 -10.32
C SER A 257 -24.17 10.10 -9.70
N ALA A 258 -24.53 9.00 -10.35
CA ALA A 258 -25.65 8.15 -9.92
C ALA A 258 -25.24 6.94 -9.05
N HIS A 259 -23.95 6.56 -9.03
CA HIS A 259 -23.56 5.21 -8.58
C HIS A 259 -22.42 5.12 -7.57
N ARG A 260 -22.07 6.16 -6.81
CA ARG A 260 -21.05 6.04 -5.72
C ARG A 260 -21.55 5.24 -4.51
N HIS A 261 -22.12 4.06 -4.72
CA HIS A 261 -22.44 3.08 -3.69
C HIS A 261 -21.29 2.08 -3.59
N GLY A 262 -20.65 2.01 -2.42
CA GLY A 262 -19.55 1.09 -2.15
C GLY A 262 -18.41 1.72 -1.34
N PRO A 263 -17.51 0.92 -0.76
CA PRO A 263 -16.34 1.42 -0.05
C PRO A 263 -15.53 2.42 -0.88
N ALA A 264 -15.08 3.52 -0.25
CA ALA A 264 -14.37 4.61 -0.92
C ALA A 264 -13.14 4.15 -1.73
N TYR A 265 -12.45 3.10 -1.28
CA TYR A 265 -11.25 2.59 -1.94
C TYR A 265 -11.48 2.09 -3.39
N ILE A 266 -12.73 1.70 -3.71
CA ILE A 266 -13.08 1.22 -5.05
C ILE A 266 -12.95 2.37 -6.06
N TRP A 267 -13.49 3.54 -5.69
CA TRP A 267 -13.49 4.73 -6.52
C TRP A 267 -12.11 5.37 -6.58
N THR A 268 -11.38 5.41 -5.45
CA THR A 268 -9.99 5.91 -5.46
C THR A 268 -9.08 5.06 -6.35
N THR A 269 -9.35 3.75 -6.46
CA THR A 269 -8.62 2.88 -7.40
C THR A 269 -8.92 3.27 -8.84
N LEU A 270 -10.19 3.49 -9.20
CA LEU A 270 -10.58 3.91 -10.55
C LEU A 270 -9.97 5.28 -10.93
N GLU A 271 -10.08 6.25 -10.03
CA GLU A 271 -9.48 7.58 -10.20
C GLU A 271 -7.98 7.47 -10.45
N ARG A 272 -7.28 6.65 -9.66
CA ARG A 272 -5.84 6.44 -9.82
C ARG A 272 -5.49 5.74 -11.13
N ILE A 273 -6.32 4.84 -11.66
CA ILE A 273 -6.12 4.26 -13.01
C ILE A 273 -6.18 5.35 -14.07
N TRP A 274 -7.20 6.22 -14.02
CA TRP A 274 -7.35 7.32 -14.96
C TRP A 274 -6.20 8.34 -14.88
N LEU A 275 -5.78 8.70 -13.65
CA LEU A 275 -4.63 9.58 -13.46
C LEU A 275 -3.36 9.00 -14.08
N GLN A 276 -3.14 7.69 -13.97
CA GLN A 276 -1.99 7.05 -14.62
C GLN A 276 -2.10 7.02 -16.14
N ALA A 277 -3.28 6.77 -16.69
CA ALA A 277 -3.52 6.81 -18.12
C ALA A 277 -3.37 8.23 -18.70
N GLY A 278 -3.72 9.28 -17.95
CA GLY A 278 -3.57 10.67 -18.38
C GLY A 278 -2.13 11.20 -18.35
N MET A 279 -1.25 10.58 -17.56
CA MET A 279 0.17 10.96 -17.44
C MET A 279 1.11 10.22 -18.40
N ALA A 280 0.66 9.13 -19.03
CA ALA A 280 1.45 8.30 -19.96
C ALA A 280 1.31 8.80 -21.40
#